data_AF-A0A3B1ABG2-F1
#
_entry.id   AF-A0A3B1ABG2-F1
#
_cell.length_a   1.000
_cell.length_b   1.000
_cell.length_c   1.000
_cell.angle_alpha   90.00
_cell.angle_beta   90.00
_cell.angle_gamma   90.00
#
_symmetry.space_group_name_H-M   'P 1'
#
loop_
_entity.id
_entity.type
_entity.pdbx_description
1 polymer ?
#
loop_
_entity_poly.entity_id
_entity_poly.type
_entity_poly.pdbx_seq_one_letter_code
_entity_poly.pdbx_strand_id
1 'polypeptide(L)'
;MRKLFLVLGLCLSVLGIAMVTSTASLAGELKTITLSVDKMTCNMCPITVKKALRKVEGVSEVSAKYEGDGVGWAKITYDPSKVEVEDLTFATEQAGYPSRLQQ
;
A
#
# COMPACT_ATOMS: atom_id res chain seq x y z
N MET A 1 57.29 -24.80 23.13
CA MET A 1 55.92 -24.66 22.58
C MET A 1 55.94 -25.25 21.18
N ARG A 2 56.28 -26.54 21.05
CA ARG A 2 55.37 -27.70 21.19
C ARG A 2 54.20 -27.58 20.21
N LYS A 3 54.27 -28.44 19.20
CA LYS A 3 53.21 -28.90 18.30
C LYS A 3 52.97 -27.94 17.13
N LEU A 4 53.73 -28.06 16.03
CA LEU A 4 53.81 -29.24 15.15
C LEU A 4 52.40 -29.60 14.72
N PHE A 5 52.19 -29.63 13.40
CA PHE A 5 51.25 -30.46 12.67
C PHE A 5 50.03 -30.88 13.48
N LEU A 6 48.84 -30.60 12.96
CA LEU A 6 48.02 -31.70 12.49
C LEU A 6 46.72 -31.09 11.98
N VAL A 7 46.49 -31.32 10.68
CA VAL A 7 45.23 -31.91 10.23
C VAL A 7 44.09 -30.89 10.16
N LEU A 8 43.80 -30.30 8.99
CA LEU A 8 43.33 -31.02 7.80
C LEU A 8 42.46 -32.22 8.19
N GLY A 9 41.30 -31.94 8.77
CA GLY A 9 40.22 -32.91 8.77
C GLY A 9 39.53 -33.10 10.10
N LEU A 10 38.24 -33.37 9.96
CA LEU A 10 37.35 -34.00 10.93
C LEU A 10 36.60 -33.06 11.87
N CYS A 11 35.41 -32.70 11.40
CA CYS A 11 34.11 -32.62 12.09
C CYS A 11 33.30 -31.54 11.35
N LEU A 12 32.70 -31.77 10.17
CA LEU A 12 31.77 -32.84 9.83
C LEU A 12 30.74 -33.16 10.93
N SER A 13 30.10 -32.14 11.51
CA SER A 13 28.81 -32.30 12.22
C SER A 13 28.27 -30.99 12.80
N VAL A 14 27.89 -30.05 11.93
CA VAL A 14 26.62 -29.35 12.20
C VAL A 14 25.77 -29.48 10.95
N LEU A 15 25.23 -30.69 10.81
CA LEU A 15 24.01 -31.00 10.07
C LEU A 15 22.88 -30.22 10.76
N GLY A 16 22.83 -28.92 10.48
CA GLY A 16 21.94 -27.97 11.13
C GLY A 16 21.79 -26.73 10.26
N ILE A 17 21.79 -26.91 8.95
CA ILE A 17 21.15 -25.97 8.04
C ILE A 17 19.65 -26.16 8.28
N ALA A 18 19.17 -25.66 9.42
CA ALA A 18 17.76 -25.35 9.55
C ALA A 18 17.53 -24.28 8.49
N MET A 19 17.02 -24.74 7.35
CA MET A 19 16.45 -23.88 6.34
C MET A 19 15.42 -23.02 7.07
N VAL A 20 15.82 -21.79 7.43
CA VAL A 20 14.89 -20.69 7.59
C VAL A 20 14.37 -20.48 6.18
N THR A 21 13.36 -21.29 5.84
CA THR A 21 12.45 -21.01 4.75
C THR A 21 11.77 -19.73 5.17
N SER A 22 12.40 -18.61 4.83
CA SER A 22 11.72 -17.33 4.73
C SER A 22 10.62 -17.53 3.71
N THR A 23 9.47 -17.99 4.19
CA THR A 23 8.19 -17.74 3.54
C THR A 23 8.04 -16.23 3.58
N ALA A 24 8.65 -15.55 2.60
CA ALA A 24 8.38 -14.17 2.32
C ALA A 24 6.88 -14.10 2.08
N SER A 25 6.21 -13.50 3.06
CA SER A 25 4.77 -13.42 3.16
C SER A 25 4.17 -13.06 1.81
N LEU A 26 3.16 -13.82 1.38
CA LEU A 26 2.25 -13.44 0.31
C LEU A 26 1.31 -12.31 0.81
N ALA A 27 1.89 -11.26 1.38
CA ALA A 27 1.17 -10.04 1.69
C ALA A 27 1.09 -9.28 0.37
N GLY A 28 -0.11 -9.21 -0.23
CA GLY A 28 -0.36 -8.35 -1.39
C GLY A 28 0.22 -6.97 -1.11
N GLU A 29 1.14 -6.53 -1.98
CA GLU A 29 1.85 -5.27 -1.78
C GLU A 29 0.85 -4.13 -1.93
N LEU A 30 0.43 -3.56 -0.80
CA LEU A 30 -0.45 -2.41 -0.80
C LEU A 30 0.25 -1.21 -1.44
N LYS A 31 -0.43 -0.58 -2.40
CA LYS A 31 0.05 0.63 -3.05
C LYS A 31 -0.64 1.85 -2.45
N THR A 32 0.10 2.94 -2.33
CA THR A 32 -0.43 4.22 -1.89
C THR A 32 -0.37 5.22 -3.03
N ILE A 33 -1.48 5.86 -3.34
CA ILE A 33 -1.57 6.94 -4.33
C ILE A 33 -2.27 8.16 -3.75
N THR A 34 -2.12 9.29 -4.42
CA THR A 34 -2.90 10.49 -4.15
C THR A 34 -3.69 10.87 -5.40
N LEU A 35 -4.97 11.15 -5.21
CA LEU A 35 -5.86 11.68 -6.23
C LEU A 35 -6.10 13.16 -5.95
N SER A 36 -5.99 14.00 -6.97
CA SER A 36 -6.54 15.35 -6.97
C SER A 36 -8.04 15.27 -7.20
N VAL A 37 -8.84 15.87 -6.33
CA VAL A 37 -10.30 15.74 -6.29
C VAL A 37 -10.94 17.11 -6.55
N ASP A 38 -11.78 17.17 -7.58
CA ASP A 38 -12.51 18.36 -7.96
C ASP A 38 -13.87 18.45 -7.25
N LYS A 39 -14.50 19.62 -7.33
CA LYS A 39 -15.82 19.94 -6.75
C LYS A 39 -15.90 19.72 -5.24
N MET A 40 -14.76 19.73 -4.56
CA MET A 40 -14.69 19.67 -3.11
C MET A 40 -14.88 21.10 -2.58
N THR A 41 -16.12 21.57 -2.42
CA THR A 41 -16.41 23.00 -2.13
C THR A 41 -16.75 23.31 -0.67
N CYS A 42 -16.72 22.30 0.22
CA CYS A 42 -17.07 22.45 1.63
C CYS A 42 -16.14 21.60 2.52
N ASN A 43 -15.87 22.06 3.74
CA ASN A 43 -15.07 21.35 4.74
C ASN A 43 -15.57 19.94 5.08
N MET A 44 -16.84 19.65 4.80
CA MET A 44 -17.43 18.33 5.03
C MET A 44 -17.34 17.40 3.80
N CYS A 45 -17.08 17.92 2.60
CA CYS A 45 -16.92 17.12 1.37
C CYS A 45 -15.90 15.97 1.49
N PRO A 46 -14.74 16.13 2.18
CA PRO A 46 -13.80 15.02 2.40
C PRO A 46 -14.42 13.79 3.09
N ILE A 47 -15.49 13.95 3.88
CA ILE A 47 -16.18 12.83 4.52
C ILE A 47 -16.88 11.96 3.47
N THR A 48 -17.56 12.57 2.50
CA THR A 48 -18.26 11.86 1.43
C THR A 48 -17.28 11.13 0.52
N VAL A 49 -16.18 11.78 0.14
CA VAL A 49 -15.12 11.16 -0.67
C VAL A 49 -14.51 9.95 0.05
N LYS A 50 -14.19 10.08 1.35
CA LYS A 50 -13.70 8.94 2.16
C LYS A 50 -14.71 7.80 2.22
N LYS A 51 -16.01 8.11 2.38
CA LYS A 51 -17.07 7.09 2.42
C LYS A 51 -17.21 6.36 1.08
N ALA A 52 -17.05 7.05 -0.04
CA ALA A 52 -17.10 6.44 -1.36
C ALA A 52 -15.91 5.48 -1.57
N LEU A 53 -14.69 5.95 -1.32
CA LEU A 53 -13.47 5.15 -1.50
C LEU A 53 -13.39 3.94 -0.56
N ARG A 54 -13.87 4.06 0.69
CA ARG A 54 -13.92 2.94 1.64
C ARG A 54 -14.90 1.81 1.27
N LYS A 55 -15.82 2.06 0.32
CA LYS A 55 -16.73 1.03 -0.18
C LYS A 55 -16.12 0.21 -1.32
N VAL A 56 -15.01 0.67 -1.89
CA VAL A 56 -14.33 -0.05 -2.96
C VAL A 56 -13.56 -1.21 -2.35
N GLU A 57 -13.83 -2.43 -2.82
CA GLU A 57 -13.12 -3.61 -2.36
C GLU A 57 -11.61 -3.48 -2.69
N GLY A 58 -10.75 -3.88 -1.75
CA GLY A 58 -9.29 -3.73 -1.91
C GLY A 58 -8.74 -2.41 -1.35
N VAL A 59 -9.57 -1.43 -0.99
CA VAL A 59 -9.10 -0.23 -0.28
C VAL A 59 -8.88 -0.54 1.20
N SER A 60 -7.67 -0.25 1.69
CA SER A 60 -7.24 -0.46 3.07
C SER A 60 -7.30 0.82 3.90
N GLU A 61 -6.83 1.94 3.37
CA GLU A 61 -6.80 3.22 4.07
C GLU A 61 -7.21 4.37 3.15
N VAL A 62 -7.92 5.36 3.71
CA VAL A 62 -8.29 6.59 3.00
C VAL A 62 -8.17 7.80 3.91
N SER A 63 -7.41 8.79 3.44
CA SER A 63 -7.36 10.16 3.97
C SER A 63 -7.79 11.14 2.87
N ALA A 64 -8.48 12.22 3.23
CA ALA A 64 -8.85 13.26 2.27
C ALA A 64 -8.90 14.62 2.94
N LYS A 65 -8.59 15.66 2.18
CA LYS A 65 -8.53 17.04 2.65
C LYS A 65 -9.07 18.00 1.59
N TYR A 66 -9.85 18.97 2.04
CA TYR A 66 -10.24 20.13 1.26
C TYR A 66 -9.14 21.20 1.35
N GLU A 67 -8.73 21.76 0.21
CA GLU A 67 -7.62 22.73 0.14
C GLU A 67 -8.05 24.16 -0.18
N GLY A 68 -9.30 24.39 -0.57
CA GLY A 68 -9.79 25.69 -1.02
C GLY A 68 -10.29 25.63 -2.47
N ASP A 69 -10.95 26.70 -2.94
CA ASP A 69 -11.26 26.92 -4.36
C ASP A 69 -11.98 25.77 -5.10
N GLY A 70 -12.72 24.93 -4.36
CA GLY A 70 -13.41 23.77 -4.93
C GLY A 70 -12.52 22.58 -5.25
N VAL A 71 -11.27 22.55 -4.77
CA VAL A 71 -10.31 21.47 -4.97
C VAL A 71 -9.82 20.86 -3.65
N GLY A 72 -9.40 19.60 -3.72
CA GLY A 72 -8.78 18.89 -2.61
C GLY A 72 -8.00 17.67 -3.07
N TRP A 73 -7.60 16.82 -2.12
CA TRP A 73 -6.93 15.56 -2.42
C TRP A 73 -7.47 14.41 -1.57
N ALA A 74 -7.27 13.20 -2.08
CA ALA A 74 -7.49 11.97 -1.35
C ALA A 74 -6.25 11.07 -1.49
N LYS A 75 -5.69 10.63 -0.36
CA LYS A 75 -4.61 9.65 -0.29
C LYS A 75 -5.22 8.29 0.03
N ILE A 76 -4.95 7.30 -0.81
CA ILE A 76 -5.57 5.96 -0.76
C ILE A 76 -4.48 4.91 -0.72
N THR A 77 -4.60 3.98 0.23
CA THR A 77 -3.82 2.74 0.27
C THR A 77 -4.72 1.59 -0.17
N TYR A 78 -4.35 0.84 -1.20
CA TYR A 78 -5.16 -0.22 -1.80
C TYR A 78 -4.34 -1.42 -2.26
N ASP A 79 -5.01 -2.57 -2.44
CA ASP A 79 -4.45 -3.78 -3.03
C ASP A 79 -4.59 -3.74 -4.57
N PRO A 80 -3.49 -3.58 -5.33
CA PRO A 80 -3.52 -3.50 -6.78
C PRO A 80 -3.93 -4.82 -7.46
N SER A 81 -4.05 -5.91 -6.71
CA SER A 81 -4.56 -7.19 -7.22
C SER A 81 -6.10 -7.23 -7.23
N LYS A 82 -6.76 -6.27 -6.58
CA LYS A 82 -8.22 -6.24 -6.38
C LYS A 82 -8.91 -5.04 -7.01
N VAL A 83 -8.20 -3.93 -7.15
CA VAL A 83 -8.76 -2.66 -7.62
C VAL A 83 -7.73 -1.87 -8.40
N GLU A 84 -8.17 -1.26 -9.51
CA GLU A 84 -7.34 -0.40 -10.33
C GLU A 84 -7.57 1.09 -10.01
N VAL A 85 -6.68 1.96 -10.49
CA VAL A 85 -6.81 3.41 -10.24
C VAL A 85 -8.08 3.97 -10.86
N GLU A 86 -8.48 3.47 -12.05
CA GLU A 86 -9.73 3.84 -12.68
C GLU A 86 -10.95 3.60 -11.78
N ASP A 87 -11.03 2.47 -11.09
CA ASP A 87 -12.14 2.15 -10.16
C ASP A 87 -12.23 3.17 -9.02
N LEU A 88 -11.07 3.61 -8.51
CA LEU A 88 -11.00 4.61 -7.45
C LEU A 88 -11.48 5.98 -7.95
N THR A 89 -11.06 6.39 -9.14
CA THR A 89 -11.52 7.65 -9.76
C THR A 89 -13.01 7.60 -10.10
N PHE A 90 -13.50 6.46 -10.56
CA PHE A 90 -14.91 6.23 -10.86
C PHE A 90 -15.76 6.28 -9.58
N ALA A 91 -15.28 5.70 -8.48
CA ALA A 91 -15.98 5.74 -7.20
C ALA A 91 -16.15 7.17 -6.66
N THR A 92 -15.15 8.04 -6.83
CA THR A 92 -15.29 9.45 -6.44
C THR A 92 -16.19 10.21 -7.40
N GLU A 93 -16.12 9.93 -8.71
CA GLU A 93 -17.01 10.53 -9.72
C GLU A 93 -18.49 10.21 -9.47
N GLN A 94 -18.80 8.94 -9.16
CA GLN A 94 -20.16 8.51 -8.77
C GLN A 94 -20.66 9.19 -7.50
N ALA A 95 -19.75 9.61 -6.62
CA ALA A 95 -20.07 10.41 -5.44
C ALA A 95 -20.21 11.92 -5.73
N GLY A 96 -20.02 12.36 -6.98
CA GLY A 96 -20.09 13.75 -7.42
C GLY A 96 -18.76 14.51 -7.37
N TYR A 97 -17.65 13.80 -7.11
CA TYR A 97 -16.31 14.35 -6.92
C TYR A 97 -15.34 13.73 -7.94
N PRO A 98 -15.35 14.19 -9.20
CA PRO A 98 -14.40 13.67 -10.20
C PRO A 98 -12.97 13.88 -9.70
N SER A 99 -12.10 12.91 -9.99
CA SER A 99 -10.72 12.94 -9.50
C SER A 99 -9.74 12.37 -10.51
N ARG A 100 -8.47 12.74 -10.39
CA ARG A 100 -7.38 12.31 -11.26
C ARG A 100 -6.15 11.93 -10.43
N LEU A 101 -5.35 10.99 -10.93
CA LEU A 101 -4.09 10.64 -10.31
C LEU A 101 -3.16 11.87 -10.25
N GLN A 102 -2.68 12.18 -9.06
CA GLN A 102 -1.71 13.25 -8.84
C GLN A 102 -0.31 12.67 -9.14
N GLN A 103 0.32 13.17 -10.20
CA GLN A 103 1.70 12.80 -10.58
C GLN A 103 2.74 13.56 -9.75
#